data_AF-A0A9D0XWQ4-F1
#
_entry.id   AF-A0A9D0XWQ4-F1
#
_cell.length_a   1.000
_cell.length_b   1.000
_cell.length_c   1.000
_cell.angle_alpha   90.00
_cell.angle_beta   90.00
_cell.angle_gamma   90.00
#
_symmetry.space_group_name_H-M   'P 1'
#
loop_
_entity.id
_entity.type
_entity.pdbx_description
1 polymer ?
#
loop_
_entity_poly.entity_id
_entity_poly.type
_entity_poly.pdbx_seq_one_letter_code
_entity_poly.pdbx_strand_id
1 'polypeptide(L)'
;MITAERLPMNMKTYPDDPMMLTGLKVMAIAETDHGTLVNQDVFLRCDYRALKKDETDVFYILQDTIRTLSPKVQDFILELHQHYMNKGLTCVAEVKGFHIYIKYCCRRKDLWGINASLNNGYHINVKPVNTNEYSDTIKTFSLFLQELIAKGYGCGRKREIGHCDGGCHGLQIPLEDSVLDIRDNIITWFDKEVSCLKKS
;
A
#
# COMPACT_ATOMS: atom_id res chain seq x y z
N MET A 1 -43.10 -26.02 -0.47
CA MET A 1 -43.62 -24.63 -0.48
C MET A 1 -43.57 -24.14 0.95
N ILE A 2 -42.44 -23.54 1.35
CA ILE A 2 -42.23 -23.04 2.71
C ILE A 2 -42.47 -21.54 2.63
N THR A 3 -43.55 -21.09 3.26
CA THR A 3 -43.90 -19.67 3.40
C THR A 3 -42.89 -19.00 4.32
N ALA A 4 -42.18 -18.02 3.81
CA ALA A 4 -41.33 -17.14 4.60
C ALA A 4 -42.22 -16.32 5.55
N GLU A 5 -42.09 -16.58 6.85
CA GLU A 5 -42.62 -15.68 7.88
C GLU A 5 -41.95 -14.32 7.74
N ARG A 6 -42.76 -13.28 7.50
CA ARG A 6 -42.30 -11.89 7.59
C ARG A 6 -41.94 -11.62 9.04
N LEU A 7 -40.65 -11.44 9.30
CA LEU A 7 -40.17 -10.81 10.54
C LEU A 7 -40.87 -9.45 10.71
N PRO A 8 -41.48 -9.16 11.87
CA PRO A 8 -42.08 -7.86 12.12
C PRO A 8 -40.97 -6.80 12.14
N MET A 9 -41.10 -5.83 11.24
CA MET A 9 -40.23 -4.66 11.10
C MET A 9 -40.53 -3.69 12.26
N ASN A 10 -40.11 -4.05 13.47
CA ASN A 10 -40.33 -3.25 14.67
C ASN A 10 -39.17 -2.26 14.84
N MET A 11 -39.52 -0.97 14.78
CA MET A 11 -38.76 0.19 15.25
C MET A 11 -37.43 0.48 14.50
N LYS A 12 -37.51 1.34 13.48
CA LYS A 12 -36.36 2.13 13.02
C LYS A 12 -35.94 3.08 14.15
N THR A 13 -35.13 2.61 15.08
CA THR A 13 -34.26 3.50 15.83
C THR A 13 -33.22 4.02 14.84
N TYR A 14 -33.51 5.18 14.24
CA TYR A 14 -32.42 5.98 13.74
C TYR A 14 -31.49 6.26 14.91
N PRO A 15 -30.18 6.21 14.72
CA PRO A 15 -29.26 6.64 15.77
C PRO A 15 -29.61 8.07 16.16
N ASP A 16 -29.89 8.32 17.44
CA ASP A 16 -30.04 9.66 18.01
C ASP A 16 -28.69 10.39 18.15
N ASP A 17 -27.71 10.03 17.30
CA ASP A 17 -26.42 10.67 17.18
C ASP A 17 -26.40 11.52 15.89
N PRO A 18 -26.44 12.85 16.00
CA PRO A 18 -26.37 13.76 14.87
C PRO A 18 -25.15 13.54 13.96
N MET A 19 -24.02 13.09 14.51
CA MET A 19 -22.82 12.81 13.74
C MET A 19 -23.00 11.55 12.89
N MET A 20 -23.61 10.50 13.47
CA MET A 20 -23.92 9.28 12.73
C MET A 20 -24.94 9.54 11.62
N LEU A 21 -25.98 10.34 11.88
CA LEU A 21 -26.95 10.74 10.85
C LEU A 21 -26.31 11.57 9.73
N THR A 22 -25.36 12.44 10.06
CA THR A 22 -24.58 13.20 9.08
C THR A 22 -23.72 12.27 8.24
N GLY A 23 -23.01 11.33 8.87
CA GLY A 23 -22.22 10.31 8.18
C GLY A 23 -23.07 9.45 7.24
N LEU A 24 -24.23 8.97 7.69
CA LEU A 24 -25.19 8.21 6.88
C LEU A 24 -25.69 9.03 5.68
N LYS A 25 -26.00 10.31 5.88
CA LYS A 25 -26.43 11.21 4.79
C LYS A 25 -25.32 11.42 3.76
N VAL A 26 -24.08 11.64 4.20
CA VAL A 26 -22.93 11.80 3.31
C VAL A 26 -22.70 10.52 2.50
N MET A 27 -22.73 9.34 3.15
CA MET A 27 -22.60 8.05 2.46
C MET A 27 -23.73 7.82 1.44
N ALA A 28 -24.98 8.15 1.77
CA ALA A 28 -26.12 7.97 0.88
C ALA A 28 -26.06 8.88 -0.36
N ILE A 29 -25.68 10.15 -0.18
CA ILE A 29 -25.46 11.09 -1.30
C ILE A 29 -24.35 10.54 -2.19
N ALA A 30 -23.25 10.11 -1.59
CA ALA A 30 -22.09 9.71 -2.34
C ALA A 30 -22.30 8.37 -3.09
N GLU A 31 -23.01 7.39 -2.51
CA GLU A 31 -23.45 6.18 -3.22
C GLU A 31 -24.36 6.52 -4.40
N THR A 32 -25.22 7.54 -4.27
CA THR A 32 -26.09 7.97 -5.37
C THR A 32 -25.28 8.63 -6.51
N ASP A 33 -24.28 9.44 -6.16
CA ASP A 33 -23.52 10.26 -7.12
C ASP A 33 -22.34 9.49 -7.77
N HIS A 34 -21.76 8.51 -7.07
CA HIS A 34 -20.55 7.80 -7.50
C HIS A 34 -20.64 6.27 -7.43
N GLY A 35 -21.77 5.73 -6.95
CA GLY A 35 -22.01 4.29 -6.83
C GLY A 35 -21.94 3.60 -8.18
N THR A 36 -20.91 2.78 -8.34
CA THR A 36 -20.77 1.81 -9.42
C THR A 36 -20.28 0.50 -8.81
N LEU A 37 -20.47 -0.63 -9.49
CA LEU A 37 -19.89 -1.93 -9.09
C LEU A 37 -18.37 -1.85 -8.80
N VAL A 38 -17.68 -0.86 -9.37
CA VAL A 38 -16.23 -0.64 -9.21
C VAL A 38 -15.89 0.26 -8.02
N ASN A 39 -16.81 1.11 -7.56
CA ASN A 39 -16.56 2.14 -6.53
C ASN A 39 -17.22 1.84 -5.17
N GLN A 40 -17.89 0.70 -4.99
CA GLN A 40 -18.51 0.35 -3.71
C GLN A 40 -17.51 0.31 -2.54
N ASP A 41 -16.24 0.01 -2.84
CA ASP A 41 -15.15 -0.01 -1.89
C ASP A 41 -14.78 1.39 -1.35
N VAL A 42 -15.01 2.45 -2.12
CA VAL A 42 -14.79 3.85 -1.71
C VAL A 42 -15.60 4.20 -0.47
N PHE A 43 -16.88 3.79 -0.44
CA PHE A 43 -17.79 4.03 0.68
C PHE A 43 -17.46 3.16 1.87
N LEU A 44 -17.15 1.88 1.64
CA LEU A 44 -16.81 0.94 2.71
C LEU A 44 -15.51 1.33 3.44
N ARG A 45 -14.58 2.01 2.78
CA ARG A 45 -13.33 2.47 3.39
C ARG A 45 -13.36 3.94 3.84
N CYS A 46 -14.51 4.61 3.71
CA CYS A 46 -14.70 6.03 4.03
C CYS A 46 -13.67 6.95 3.32
N ASP A 47 -13.30 6.65 2.07
CA ASP A 47 -12.31 7.44 1.33
C ASP A 47 -12.93 8.70 0.74
N TYR A 48 -13.05 9.73 1.58
CA TYR A 48 -13.62 11.03 1.21
C TYR A 48 -12.81 11.77 0.13
N ARG A 49 -11.60 11.33 -0.22
CA ARG A 49 -10.81 11.91 -1.32
C ARG A 49 -11.44 11.61 -2.67
N ALA A 50 -12.08 10.45 -2.82
CA ALA A 50 -12.81 10.08 -4.02
C ALA A 50 -14.05 10.96 -4.28
N LEU A 51 -14.50 11.70 -3.26
CA LEU A 51 -15.62 12.64 -3.35
C LEU A 51 -15.17 14.06 -3.72
N LYS A 52 -13.86 14.33 -3.69
CA LYS A 52 -13.30 15.61 -4.13
C LYS A 52 -13.17 15.58 -5.66
N LYS A 53 -13.56 16.69 -6.29
CA LYS A 53 -13.38 16.88 -7.75
C LYS A 53 -11.93 17.18 -8.13
N ASP A 54 -11.13 17.61 -7.16
CA ASP A 54 -9.73 17.96 -7.37
C ASP A 54 -8.83 16.73 -7.18
N GLU A 55 -7.80 16.62 -8.02
CA GLU A 55 -6.75 15.62 -7.83
C GLU A 55 -6.09 15.82 -6.46
N THR A 56 -6.09 14.76 -5.65
CA THR A 56 -5.43 14.79 -4.35
C THR A 56 -3.93 14.54 -4.53
N ASP A 57 -3.10 15.41 -3.97
CA ASP A 57 -1.64 15.27 -3.99
C ASP A 57 -1.21 13.91 -3.39
N VAL A 58 -0.38 13.18 -4.13
CA VAL A 58 0.19 11.88 -3.70
C VAL A 58 0.96 12.03 -2.39
N PHE A 59 1.62 13.15 -2.15
CA PHE A 59 2.32 13.40 -0.89
C PHE A 59 1.34 13.49 0.30
N TYR A 60 0.18 14.12 0.10
CA TYR A 60 -0.86 14.16 1.14
C TYR A 60 -1.44 12.76 1.41
N ILE A 61 -1.64 11.95 0.36
CA ILE A 61 -2.07 10.55 0.51
C ILE A 61 -1.03 9.76 1.33
N LEU A 62 0.26 9.97 1.09
CA LEU A 62 1.33 9.36 1.88
C LEU A 62 1.25 9.74 3.35
N GLN A 63 1.16 11.03 3.66
CA GLN A 63 1.08 11.52 5.04
C GLN A 63 -0.12 10.94 5.80
N ASP A 64 -1.30 10.93 5.16
CA ASP A 64 -2.50 10.36 5.76
C ASP A 64 -2.38 8.84 5.95
N THR A 65 -1.79 8.14 4.98
CA THR A 65 -1.59 6.68 5.04
C THR A 65 -0.69 6.29 6.21
N ILE A 66 0.38 7.02 6.47
CA ILE A 66 1.35 6.65 7.53
C ILE A 66 1.02 7.24 8.90
N ARG A 67 -0.06 8.03 9.02
CA ARG A 67 -0.41 8.81 10.22
C ARG A 67 -0.51 7.97 11.51
N THR A 68 -0.85 6.69 11.39
CA THR A 68 -1.01 5.79 12.54
C THR A 68 0.29 5.07 12.94
N LEU A 69 1.37 5.20 12.16
CA LEU A 69 2.67 4.60 12.48
C LEU A 69 3.37 5.38 13.60
N SER A 70 4.42 4.82 14.19
CA SER A 70 5.22 5.56 15.18
C SER A 70 5.88 6.79 14.54
N PRO A 71 6.09 7.89 15.28
CA PRO A 71 6.68 9.12 14.72
C PRO A 71 8.01 8.87 14.00
N LYS A 72 8.86 8.01 14.54
CA LYS A 72 10.15 7.67 13.93
C LYS A 72 10.01 6.93 12.60
N VAL A 73 9.04 6.04 12.48
CA VAL A 73 8.75 5.33 11.23
C VAL A 73 8.12 6.29 10.21
N GLN A 74 7.28 7.22 10.65
CA GLN A 74 6.77 8.30 9.79
C GLN A 74 7.92 9.14 9.21
N ASP A 75 8.83 9.61 10.06
CA ASP A 75 10.00 10.39 9.65
C ASP A 75 10.85 9.64 8.63
N PHE A 76 11.15 8.36 8.91
CA PHE A 76 11.91 7.50 7.99
C PHE A 76 11.25 7.38 6.61
N ILE A 77 9.92 7.21 6.57
CA ILE A 77 9.18 7.11 5.32
C ILE A 77 9.21 8.44 4.54
N LEU A 78 9.07 9.57 5.23
CA LEU A 78 9.12 10.89 4.62
C LEU A 78 10.52 11.19 4.07
N GLU A 79 11.57 10.79 4.78
CA GLU A 79 12.96 10.85 4.32
C GLU A 79 13.17 9.99 3.07
N LEU A 80 12.69 8.74 3.07
CA LEU A 80 12.74 7.86 1.89
C LEU A 80 12.01 8.51 0.71
N HIS A 81 10.79 9.02 0.93
CA HIS A 81 10.03 9.72 -0.11
C HIS A 81 10.86 10.86 -0.72
N GLN A 82 11.36 11.78 0.11
CA GLN A 82 12.12 12.92 -0.36
C GLN A 82 13.40 12.50 -1.09
N HIS A 83 14.12 11.50 -0.58
CA HIS A 83 15.33 10.96 -1.20
C HIS A 83 15.06 10.44 -2.63
N TYR A 84 14.00 9.66 -2.83
CA TYR A 84 13.70 9.08 -4.14
C TYR A 84 13.05 10.07 -5.10
N MET A 85 12.28 11.04 -4.60
CA MET A 85 11.82 12.17 -5.42
C MET A 85 13.01 12.99 -5.93
N ASN A 86 13.99 13.29 -5.07
CA ASN A 86 15.23 13.98 -5.46
C ASN A 86 16.06 13.18 -6.47
N LYS A 87 15.95 11.85 -6.48
CA LYS A 87 16.57 10.99 -7.49
C LYS A 87 15.78 10.88 -8.79
N GLY A 88 14.66 11.59 -8.92
CA GLY A 88 13.85 11.64 -10.13
C GLY A 88 12.97 10.41 -10.35
N LEU A 89 12.60 9.69 -9.28
CA LEU A 89 11.54 8.69 -9.38
C LEU A 89 10.18 9.40 -9.42
N THR A 90 9.22 8.77 -10.08
CA THR A 90 7.82 9.23 -10.05
C THR A 90 7.10 8.52 -8.92
N CYS A 91 6.28 9.25 -8.16
CA CYS A 91 5.43 8.69 -7.12
C CYS A 91 3.97 8.66 -7.58
N VAL A 92 3.31 7.51 -7.43
CA VAL A 92 1.90 7.32 -7.82
C VAL A 92 1.16 6.63 -6.68
N ALA A 93 0.00 7.17 -6.30
CA ALA A 93 -0.93 6.52 -5.39
C ALA A 93 -2.03 5.79 -6.19
N GLU A 94 -2.26 4.52 -5.88
CA GLU A 94 -3.38 3.73 -6.35
C GLU A 94 -4.17 3.20 -5.16
N VAL A 95 -5.48 3.42 -5.15
CA VAL A 95 -6.38 2.81 -4.16
C VAL A 95 -7.24 1.78 -4.87
N LYS A 96 -7.19 0.53 -4.41
CA LYS A 96 -7.93 -0.60 -4.98
C LYS A 96 -8.53 -1.46 -3.88
N GLY A 97 -9.84 -1.54 -3.79
CA GLY A 97 -10.51 -2.18 -2.67
C GLY A 97 -10.15 -1.47 -1.35
N PHE A 98 -9.69 -2.26 -0.39
CA PHE A 98 -9.18 -1.80 0.91
C PHE A 98 -7.64 -1.65 0.95
N HIS A 99 -6.99 -1.61 -0.22
CA HIS A 99 -5.54 -1.46 -0.31
C HIS A 99 -5.19 -0.08 -0.85
N ILE A 100 -4.25 0.57 -0.17
CA ILE A 100 -3.59 1.77 -0.64
C ILE A 100 -2.17 1.37 -1.05
N TYR A 101 -1.81 1.67 -2.31
CA TYR A 101 -0.50 1.44 -2.88
C TYR A 101 0.14 2.78 -3.22
N ILE A 102 1.27 3.10 -2.62
CA ILE A 102 2.07 4.29 -2.95
C ILE A 102 3.34 3.79 -3.60
N LYS A 103 3.46 3.94 -4.91
CA LYS A 103 4.51 3.33 -5.73
C LYS A 103 5.53 4.36 -6.16
N TYR A 104 6.80 3.97 -6.10
CA TYR A 104 7.93 4.73 -6.62
C TYR A 104 8.49 4.01 -7.84
N CYS A 105 8.36 4.66 -8.98
CA CYS A 105 8.68 4.07 -10.27
C CYS A 105 9.91 4.73 -10.89
N CYS A 106 10.74 3.92 -11.56
CA CYS A 106 11.81 4.38 -12.42
C CYS A 106 11.47 4.00 -13.86
N ARG A 107 11.38 4.97 -14.78
CA ARG A 107 11.03 4.75 -16.20
C ARG A 107 9.79 3.85 -16.38
N ARG A 108 8.73 4.12 -15.62
CA ARG A 108 7.45 3.37 -15.57
C ARG A 108 7.51 1.95 -14.96
N LYS A 109 8.66 1.50 -14.45
CA LYS A 109 8.76 0.25 -13.70
C LYS A 109 8.64 0.53 -12.20
N ASP A 110 7.71 -0.15 -11.54
CA ASP A 110 7.61 -0.17 -10.08
C ASP A 110 8.92 -0.70 -9.48
N LEU A 111 9.62 0.11 -8.70
CA LEU A 111 10.82 -0.32 -8.00
C LEU A 111 10.49 -0.74 -6.57
N TRP A 112 9.85 0.18 -5.83
CA TRP A 112 9.41 -0.06 -4.47
C TRP A 112 8.16 0.76 -4.18
N GLY A 113 7.50 0.48 -3.07
CA GLY A 113 6.32 1.22 -2.65
C GLY A 113 5.92 0.92 -1.22
N ILE A 114 4.93 1.65 -0.74
CA ILE A 114 4.27 1.43 0.55
C ILE A 114 2.89 0.88 0.27
N ASN A 115 2.58 -0.22 0.93
CA ASN A 115 1.27 -0.84 0.86
C ASN A 115 0.65 -0.78 2.25
N ALA A 116 -0.59 -0.33 2.30
CA ALA A 116 -1.40 -0.34 3.51
C ALA A 116 -2.71 -1.07 3.23
N SER A 117 -3.07 -2.02 4.09
CA SER A 117 -4.37 -2.68 4.05
C SER A 117 -4.75 -3.25 5.41
N LEU A 118 -6.04 -3.44 5.64
CA LEU A 118 -6.53 -4.05 6.88
C LEU A 118 -6.00 -5.47 7.11
N ASN A 119 -5.83 -6.24 6.03
CA ASN A 119 -5.45 -7.66 6.13
C ASN A 119 -3.93 -7.87 6.22
N ASN A 120 -3.12 -6.98 5.67
CA ASN A 120 -1.66 -7.15 5.56
C ASN A 120 -0.86 -6.08 6.31
N GLY A 121 -1.53 -5.22 7.08
CA GLY A 121 -0.91 -4.10 7.78
C GLY A 121 -0.20 -3.13 6.84
N TYR A 122 0.84 -2.48 7.37
CA TYR A 122 1.72 -1.57 6.64
C TYR A 122 3.03 -2.28 6.28
N HIS A 123 3.43 -2.24 5.02
CA HIS A 123 4.72 -2.77 4.59
C HIS A 123 5.29 -2.00 3.42
N ILE A 124 6.62 -1.98 3.34
CA ILE A 124 7.33 -1.64 2.12
C ILE A 124 7.30 -2.87 1.22
N ASN A 125 7.00 -2.64 -0.05
CA ASN A 125 7.03 -3.66 -1.09
C ASN A 125 8.12 -3.33 -2.11
N VAL A 126 8.98 -4.29 -2.44
CA VAL A 126 10.17 -4.09 -3.29
C VAL A 126 10.18 -5.11 -4.42
N LYS A 127 10.49 -4.66 -5.63
CA LYS A 127 10.57 -5.48 -6.84
C LYS A 127 11.98 -5.38 -7.45
N PRO A 128 13.00 -5.98 -6.81
CA PRO A 128 14.40 -5.85 -7.25
C PRO A 128 14.69 -6.64 -8.53
N VAL A 129 15.27 -6.03 -9.56
CA VAL A 129 15.54 -6.74 -10.83
C VAL A 129 17.02 -6.96 -11.10
N ASN A 130 17.91 -6.32 -10.34
CA ASN A 130 19.35 -6.30 -10.62
C ASN A 130 20.20 -6.83 -9.46
N THR A 131 19.66 -7.65 -8.55
CA THR A 131 20.36 -8.14 -7.34
C THR A 131 21.73 -8.76 -7.63
N ASN A 132 21.90 -9.37 -8.81
CA ASN A 132 23.18 -9.95 -9.23
C ASN A 132 24.29 -8.91 -9.42
N GLU A 133 23.94 -7.68 -9.86
CA GLU A 133 24.88 -6.58 -10.14
C GLU A 133 25.54 -6.00 -8.88
N TYR A 134 24.97 -6.27 -7.70
CA TYR A 134 25.47 -5.75 -6.43
C TYR A 134 25.44 -6.82 -5.32
N SER A 135 25.65 -8.08 -5.69
CA SER A 135 25.65 -9.23 -4.78
C SER A 135 26.63 -9.09 -3.61
N ASP A 136 27.79 -8.46 -3.81
CA ASP A 136 28.73 -8.18 -2.72
C ASP A 136 28.20 -7.15 -1.72
N THR A 137 27.38 -6.20 -2.17
CA THR A 137 26.70 -5.26 -1.27
C THR A 137 25.62 -6.00 -0.45
N ILE A 138 24.91 -6.96 -1.04
CA ILE A 138 23.89 -7.73 -0.32
C ILE A 138 24.48 -8.46 0.89
N LYS A 139 25.70 -9.00 0.77
CA LYS A 139 26.40 -9.71 1.86
C LYS A 139 26.65 -8.84 3.10
N THR A 140 26.61 -7.51 2.97
CA THR A 140 26.80 -6.58 4.10
C THR A 140 25.49 -6.19 4.78
N PHE A 141 24.33 -6.59 4.24
CA PHE A 141 23.04 -6.27 4.85
C PHE A 141 22.77 -7.14 6.07
N SER A 142 21.75 -6.77 6.85
CA SER A 142 21.23 -7.60 7.92
C SER A 142 20.81 -8.97 7.40
N LEU A 143 20.93 -10.00 8.24
CA LEU A 143 20.58 -11.37 7.86
C LEU A 143 19.15 -11.46 7.32
N PHE A 144 18.21 -10.74 7.96
CA PHE A 144 16.84 -10.61 7.50
C PHE A 144 16.73 -10.17 6.03
N LEU A 145 17.45 -9.11 5.63
CA LEU A 145 17.40 -8.63 4.24
C LEU A 145 18.11 -9.58 3.28
N GLN A 146 19.20 -10.23 3.71
CA GLN A 146 19.88 -11.24 2.89
C GLN A 146 18.94 -12.39 2.57
N GLU A 147 18.25 -12.93 3.58
CA GLU A 147 17.27 -14.01 3.43
C GLU A 147 16.08 -13.59 2.57
N LEU A 148 15.56 -12.38 2.79
CA LEU A 148 14.45 -11.82 2.02
C LEU A 148 14.81 -11.68 0.54
N ILE A 149 16.00 -11.16 0.23
CA ILE A 149 16.47 -11.00 -1.15
C ILE A 149 16.74 -12.36 -1.80
N ALA A 150 17.35 -13.31 -1.06
CA ALA A 150 17.62 -14.65 -1.54
C ALA A 150 16.33 -15.43 -1.89
N LYS A 151 15.26 -15.24 -1.10
CA LYS A 151 13.93 -15.80 -1.38
C LYS A 151 13.43 -15.39 -2.77
N GLY A 152 13.74 -14.17 -3.20
CA GLY A 152 13.29 -13.58 -4.45
C GLY A 152 11.76 -13.43 -4.54
N TYR A 153 11.28 -12.91 -5.68
CA TYR A 153 9.85 -12.74 -5.96
C TYR A 153 9.53 -13.15 -7.41
N GLY A 154 8.24 -13.28 -7.71
CA GLY A 154 7.69 -13.66 -9.02
C GLY A 154 6.71 -14.84 -8.93
N CYS A 155 5.64 -14.80 -9.73
CA CYS A 155 4.76 -15.97 -9.90
C CYS A 155 5.48 -17.05 -10.71
N GLY A 156 5.47 -18.29 -10.22
CA GLY A 156 5.93 -19.44 -11.00
C GLY A 156 7.33 -19.98 -10.68
N ARG A 157 7.88 -19.79 -9.47
CA ARG A 157 9.00 -20.63 -9.01
C ARG A 157 8.49 -22.02 -8.60
N LYS A 158 8.32 -22.92 -9.59
CA LYS A 158 8.15 -24.39 -9.46
C LYS A 158 7.35 -24.86 -8.22
N ARG A 159 6.07 -24.51 -8.09
CA ARG A 159 5.15 -25.12 -7.11
C ARG A 159 3.77 -25.31 -7.75
N GLU A 160 3.06 -26.33 -7.28
CA GLU A 160 1.95 -27.03 -7.92
C GLU A 160 0.91 -26.12 -8.61
N ILE A 161 0.35 -26.63 -9.73
CA ILE A 161 -0.67 -25.96 -10.53
C ILE A 161 -1.87 -25.63 -9.62
N GLY A 162 -2.23 -24.35 -9.52
CA GLY A 162 -3.48 -23.90 -8.89
C GLY A 162 -3.37 -23.09 -7.60
N HIS A 163 -2.17 -22.83 -7.06
CA HIS A 163 -2.00 -21.93 -5.91
C HIS A 163 -1.20 -20.68 -6.30
N CYS A 164 -1.88 -19.52 -6.29
CA CYS A 164 -1.20 -18.22 -6.32
C CYS A 164 -0.67 -17.94 -4.91
N ASP A 165 0.64 -17.89 -4.75
CA ASP A 165 1.31 -17.53 -3.51
C ASP A 165 1.49 -16.02 -3.34
N GLY A 166 0.98 -15.23 -4.30
CA GLY A 166 1.18 -13.79 -4.32
C GLY A 166 2.63 -13.38 -4.61
N GLY A 167 3.48 -14.27 -5.14
CA GLY A 167 4.88 -13.98 -5.41
C GLY A 167 5.10 -12.80 -6.37
N CYS A 168 4.12 -12.47 -7.23
CA CYS A 168 4.16 -11.26 -8.07
C CYS A 168 4.06 -9.95 -7.29
N HIS A 169 3.66 -9.96 -6.02
CA HIS A 169 3.50 -8.75 -5.24
C HIS A 169 4.84 -8.08 -4.98
N GLY A 170 5.91 -8.84 -4.76
CA GLY A 170 7.25 -8.33 -4.43
C GLY A 170 7.72 -8.85 -3.08
N LEU A 171 8.90 -8.41 -2.67
CA LEU A 171 9.45 -8.66 -1.34
C LEU A 171 8.84 -7.67 -0.34
N GLN A 172 8.34 -8.18 0.78
CA GLN A 172 7.66 -7.38 1.79
C GLN A 172 8.55 -7.16 3.01
N ILE A 173 8.65 -5.90 3.45
CA ILE A 173 9.30 -5.50 4.70
C ILE A 173 8.23 -4.83 5.57
N PRO A 174 7.87 -5.40 6.73
CA PRO A 174 6.92 -4.77 7.65
C PRO A 174 7.35 -3.35 8.06
N LEU A 175 6.39 -2.42 8.14
CA LEU A 175 6.61 -1.06 8.62
C LEU A 175 6.31 -0.93 10.12
N GLU A 176 7.06 -1.69 10.91
CA GLU A 176 7.08 -1.63 12.37
C GLU A 176 8.38 -0.96 12.85
N ASP A 177 8.52 -0.67 14.14
CA ASP A 177 9.71 0.01 14.68
C ASP A 177 11.03 -0.71 14.36
N SER A 178 11.01 -2.03 14.18
CA SER A 178 12.16 -2.85 13.78
C SER A 178 12.71 -2.51 12.39
N VAL A 179 11.93 -1.84 11.54
CA VAL A 179 12.40 -1.35 10.23
C VAL A 179 13.53 -0.33 10.39
N LEU A 180 13.56 0.39 11.51
CA LEU A 180 14.56 1.41 11.81
C LEU A 180 15.95 0.79 11.99
N ASP A 181 16.04 -0.46 12.45
CA ASP A 181 17.30 -1.19 12.63
C ASP A 181 17.95 -1.55 11.29
N ILE A 182 17.18 -1.58 10.20
CA ILE A 182 17.62 -1.94 8.85
C ILE A 182 17.52 -0.77 7.86
N ARG A 183 17.25 0.44 8.34
CA ARG A 183 16.97 1.62 7.50
C ARG A 183 18.10 1.92 6.50
N ASP A 184 19.37 1.86 6.95
CA ASP A 184 20.52 2.21 6.12
C ASP A 184 20.75 1.15 5.04
N ASN A 185 20.45 -0.11 5.35
CA ASN A 185 20.49 -1.21 4.39
C ASN A 185 19.39 -1.06 3.33
N ILE A 186 18.18 -0.64 3.72
CA ILE A 186 17.07 -0.38 2.79
C ILE A 186 17.45 0.74 1.81
N ILE A 187 17.95 1.87 2.32
CA ILE A 187 18.40 2.99 1.48
C ILE A 187 19.49 2.53 0.52
N THR A 188 20.52 1.84 1.04
CA THR A 188 21.63 1.34 0.23
C THR A 188 21.15 0.40 -0.87
N TRP A 189 20.27 -0.54 -0.55
CA TRP A 189 19.73 -1.50 -1.50
C TRP A 189 18.96 -0.81 -2.63
N PHE A 190 18.01 0.05 -2.28
CA PHE A 190 17.18 0.74 -3.27
C PHE A 190 18.01 1.69 -4.13
N ASP A 191 19.04 2.33 -3.57
CA ASP A 191 20.00 3.14 -4.31
C ASP A 191 20.80 2.34 -5.34
N LYS A 192 21.20 1.11 -5.02
CA LYS A 192 21.84 0.21 -5.98
C LYS A 192 20.89 -0.15 -7.12
N GLU A 193 19.64 -0.48 -6.81
CA GLU A 193 18.64 -0.78 -7.83
C GLU A 193 18.35 0.41 -8.75
N VAL A 194 18.16 1.61 -8.19
CA VAL A 194 18.00 2.85 -8.99
C VAL A 194 19.20 3.07 -9.89
N SER A 195 20.42 2.85 -9.36
CA SER A 195 21.65 3.02 -10.13
C SER A 195 21.76 2.04 -11.29
N CYS A 196 21.37 0.78 -11.11
CA CYS A 196 21.35 -0.21 -12.19
C CYS A 196 20.28 0.12 -13.25
N LEU A 197 19.07 0.52 -12.83
CA LEU A 197 18.00 0.89 -13.75
C LEU A 197 18.28 2.14 -14.59
N LYS A 198 19.11 3.06 -14.09
CA LYS A 198 19.53 4.25 -14.85
C LYS A 198 20.62 3.95 -15.89
N LYS A 199 21.40 2.88 -15.70
CA LYS A 199 22.46 2.45 -16.63
C LYS A 199 21.90 1.62 -17.81
N SER A 200 20.83 0.87 -17.56
CA SER A 200 20.04 0.17 -18.59
C SER A 200 19.28 1.16 -19.47
#